data_AF-A0A9P1C5D8-F1
#
_entry.id   AF-A0A9P1C5D8-F1
#
_cell.length_a   1.000
_cell.length_b   1.000
_cell.length_c   1.000
_cell.angle_alpha   90.00
_cell.angle_beta   90.00
_cell.angle_gamma   90.00
#
_symmetry.space_group_name_H-M   'P 1'
#
loop_
_entity.id
_entity.type
_entity.pdbx_description
1 polymer ?
#
loop_
_entity_poly.entity_id
_entity_poly.type
_entity_poly.pdbx_seq_one_letter_code
_entity_poly.pdbx_strand_id
1 'polypeptide(L)'
;MAEGGYPATVVIGCGDCEWSKKTFQLKPQRRNKVIRVGRSPHSDVLFGNPNVSWNHMTVTLHRGSKSGGVPPHVTVKDVSSSGSAAKVKGRSWARLAKNVETPIESGAMFALPVRIKPKVGEDLEKIRCTFSVYFFEEEPAGGWKAPSISSKEYTSLHSLPTWDTGEETPFVAEQKAVAVKEPPVPVPEPQAEAEAQEAPQF
;
A
#
# COMPACT_ATOMS: atom_id res chain seq x y z
N MET A 1 11.60 -14.62 19.38
CA MET A 1 10.83 -13.43 18.94
C MET A 1 11.48 -12.93 17.66
N ALA A 2 10.76 -12.83 16.54
CA ALA A 2 11.36 -12.38 15.29
C ALA A 2 11.66 -10.87 15.34
N GLU A 3 12.90 -10.52 15.70
CA GLU A 3 13.49 -9.20 15.47
C GLU A 3 13.77 -8.94 13.97
N GLY A 4 13.50 -9.93 13.11
CA GLY A 4 13.65 -9.84 11.67
C GLY A 4 12.61 -8.90 11.05
N GLY A 5 13.08 -7.91 10.29
CA GLY A 5 12.20 -7.17 9.39
C GLY A 5 11.62 -8.08 8.31
N TYR A 6 10.56 -7.63 7.66
CA TYR A 6 9.96 -8.36 6.55
C TYR A 6 10.67 -7.97 5.24
N PRO A 7 11.08 -8.95 4.41
CA PRO A 7 11.64 -8.65 3.10
C PRO A 7 10.55 -8.09 2.18
N ALA A 8 10.91 -7.04 1.45
CA ALA A 8 10.11 -6.48 0.37
C ALA A 8 11.02 -6.26 -0.83
N THR A 9 10.58 -6.69 -2.00
CA THR A 9 11.31 -6.50 -3.24
C THR A 9 10.48 -5.65 -4.17
N VAL A 10 11.03 -4.51 -4.58
CA VAL A 10 10.45 -3.68 -5.63
C VAL A 10 11.16 -4.00 -6.93
N VAL A 11 10.38 -4.28 -7.96
CA VAL A 11 10.87 -4.58 -9.31
C VAL A 11 10.39 -3.46 -10.21
N ILE A 12 11.33 -2.68 -10.72
CA ILE A 12 11.06 -1.45 -11.45
C ILE A 12 11.16 -1.76 -12.94
N GLY A 13 10.07 -1.52 -13.69
CA GLY A 13 10.03 -1.66 -15.14
C GLY A 13 9.68 -0.32 -15.78
N CYS A 14 10.66 0.39 -16.31
CA CYS A 14 10.44 1.66 -17.01
C CYS A 14 10.73 1.44 -18.49
N GLY A 15 9.89 1.95 -19.39
CA GLY A 15 9.91 1.61 -20.82
C GLY A 15 11.26 1.81 -21.53
N ASP A 16 12.06 2.77 -21.05
CA ASP A 16 13.40 3.05 -21.59
C ASP A 16 14.55 2.60 -20.69
N CYS A 17 14.28 2.11 -19.48
CA CYS A 17 15.32 1.80 -18.50
C CYS A 17 15.49 0.30 -18.38
N GLU A 18 16.74 -0.14 -18.34
CA GLU A 18 17.10 -1.47 -17.85
C GLU A 18 16.36 -1.69 -16.52
N TRP A 19 15.52 -2.73 -16.47
CA TRP A 19 14.69 -3.00 -15.31
C TRP A 19 15.62 -3.23 -14.12
N SER A 20 15.33 -2.56 -13.01
CA SER A 20 16.16 -2.66 -11.81
C SER A 20 15.35 -3.30 -10.69
N LYS A 21 16.00 -4.22 -9.98
CA LYS A 21 15.47 -4.84 -8.78
C LYS A 21 16.09 -4.16 -7.58
N LYS A 22 15.26 -3.72 -6.64
CA LYS A 22 15.73 -3.18 -5.37
C LYS A 22 15.03 -3.89 -4.22
N THR A 23 15.82 -4.54 -3.38
CA THR A 23 15.34 -5.23 -2.20
C THR A 23 15.47 -4.32 -0.98
N PHE A 24 14.43 -4.31 -0.17
CA PHE A 24 14.32 -3.53 1.05
C PHE A 24 13.92 -4.43 2.20
N GLN A 25 14.36 -4.08 3.42
CA GLN A 25 13.79 -4.66 4.64
C GLN A 25 12.84 -3.64 5.28
N LEU A 26 11.57 -4.04 5.36
CA LEU A 26 10.53 -3.32 6.06
C LEU A 26 10.53 -3.76 7.51
N LYS A 27 11.06 -2.89 8.39
CA LYS A 27 11.13 -3.17 9.82
C LYS A 27 9.86 -2.65 10.51
N PRO A 28 9.07 -3.51 11.18
CA PRO A 28 7.85 -3.11 11.87
C PRO A 28 8.10 -2.33 13.19
N GLN A 29 9.36 -2.22 13.66
CA GLN A 29 9.70 -1.65 14.96
C GLN A 29 9.91 -0.12 14.98
N ARG A 30 10.07 0.55 13.84
CA ARG A 30 10.13 2.02 13.81
C ARG A 30 8.77 2.54 13.35
N ARG A 31 8.24 3.55 14.05
CA ARG A 31 7.05 4.32 13.62
C ARG A 31 7.21 4.66 12.14
N ASN A 32 6.55 3.87 11.29
CA ASN A 32 6.38 4.02 9.86
C ASN A 32 7.69 4.20 9.06
N LYS A 33 8.43 3.11 8.82
CA LYS A 33 9.38 3.11 7.70
C LYS A 33 8.58 3.07 6.41
N VAL A 34 8.46 4.23 5.78
CA VAL A 34 7.76 4.45 4.52
C VAL A 34 8.76 4.33 3.38
N ILE A 35 8.49 3.46 2.40
CA ILE A 35 9.22 3.46 1.13
C ILE A 35 8.67 4.62 0.30
N ARG A 36 9.55 5.54 -0.09
CA ARG A 36 9.21 6.69 -0.93
C ARG A 36 9.49 6.38 -2.39
N VAL A 37 8.51 6.66 -3.23
CA VAL A 37 8.55 6.44 -4.67
C VAL A 37 8.38 7.80 -5.35
N GLY A 38 9.32 8.17 -6.22
CA GLY A 38 9.23 9.45 -6.93
C GLY A 38 10.51 9.85 -7.65
N ARG A 39 10.55 11.11 -8.09
CA ARG A 39 11.71 11.71 -8.78
C ARG A 39 12.75 12.28 -7.82
N SER A 40 12.43 12.40 -6.53
CA SER A 40 13.37 12.93 -5.54
C SER A 40 14.60 12.04 -5.44
N PRO A 41 15.84 12.58 -5.42
CA PRO A 41 17.05 11.78 -5.18
C PRO A 41 17.05 11.10 -3.79
N HIS A 42 16.21 11.59 -2.87
CA HIS A 42 15.99 10.98 -1.55
C HIS A 42 14.87 9.91 -1.55
N SER A 43 14.30 9.57 -2.70
CA SER A 43 13.33 8.48 -2.81
C SER A 43 14.05 7.14 -2.71
N ASP A 44 13.42 6.18 -2.03
CA ASP A 44 13.89 4.80 -2.01
C ASP A 44 13.83 4.18 -3.40
N VAL A 45 12.78 4.51 -4.15
CA VAL A 45 12.57 4.16 -5.57
C VAL A 45 12.61 5.43 -6.38
N LEU A 46 13.73 5.64 -7.08
CA LEU A 46 13.99 6.82 -7.90
C LEU A 46 13.54 6.57 -9.34
N PHE A 47 12.70 7.47 -9.86
CA PHE A 47 12.36 7.52 -11.28
C PHE A 47 13.03 8.73 -11.95
N GLY A 48 13.70 8.50 -13.07
CA GLY A 48 14.28 9.58 -13.91
C GLY A 48 13.25 10.34 -14.75
N ASN A 49 12.01 9.84 -14.81
CA ASN A 49 10.98 10.39 -15.67
C ASN A 49 10.46 11.75 -15.17
N PRO A 50 10.50 12.82 -15.99
CA PRO A 50 10.08 14.16 -15.58
C PRO A 50 8.59 14.25 -15.22
N ASN A 51 7.78 13.33 -15.73
CA ASN A 51 6.35 13.28 -15.51
C ASN A 51 5.94 12.66 -14.15
N VAL A 52 6.88 11.99 -13.49
CA VAL A 52 6.71 11.47 -12.14
C VAL A 52 6.94 12.60 -11.14
N SER A 53 5.96 12.86 -10.28
CA SER A 53 6.09 13.81 -9.17
C SER A 53 7.30 13.54 -8.28
N TRP A 54 7.82 14.61 -7.65
CA TRP A 54 8.99 14.57 -6.77
C TRP A 54 8.83 13.54 -5.65
N ASN A 55 7.67 13.59 -4.98
CA ASN A 55 7.13 12.52 -4.15
C ASN A 55 5.84 12.07 -4.84
N HIS A 56 5.82 10.84 -5.37
CA HIS A 56 4.69 10.34 -6.15
C HIS A 56 3.79 9.44 -5.31
N MET A 57 4.40 8.47 -4.63
CA MET A 57 3.70 7.47 -3.86
C MET A 57 4.51 7.08 -2.63
N THR A 58 3.80 6.72 -1.57
CA THR A 58 4.38 6.14 -0.37
C THR A 58 3.84 4.74 -0.15
N VAL A 59 4.72 3.80 0.16
CA VAL A 59 4.36 2.42 0.53
C VAL A 59 4.67 2.23 2.01
N THR A 60 3.67 1.83 2.79
CA THR A 60 3.77 1.70 4.24
C THR A 60 3.45 0.27 4.65
N LEU A 61 4.36 -0.36 5.40
CA LEU A 61 4.06 -1.63 6.08
C LEU A 61 3.43 -1.33 7.43
N HIS A 62 2.19 -1.76 7.60
CA HIS A 62 1.49 -1.71 8.87
C HIS A 62 1.81 -2.95 9.68
N ARG A 63 2.24 -2.72 10.93
CA ARG A 63 2.44 -3.78 11.89
C ARG A 63 1.07 -4.28 12.31
N GLY A 64 0.70 -5.47 11.85
CA GLY A 64 -0.48 -6.16 12.34
C GLY A 64 -0.47 -6.31 13.87
N SER A 65 -1.64 -6.49 14.48
CA SER A 65 -1.78 -6.69 15.92
C SER A 65 -1.76 -8.17 16.24
N LYS A 66 -0.74 -8.65 16.98
CA LYS A 66 -0.70 -10.04 17.47
C LYS A 66 -1.87 -10.33 18.42
N SER A 67 -2.18 -9.39 19.31
CA SER A 67 -3.26 -9.54 20.28
C SER A 67 -4.64 -9.55 19.62
N GLY A 68 -4.79 -8.86 18.49
CA GLY A 68 -6.04 -8.79 17.74
C GLY A 68 -6.11 -9.74 16.55
N GLY A 69 -5.11 -10.63 16.37
CA GLY A 69 -5.05 -11.54 15.23
C GLY A 69 -4.92 -10.87 13.84
N VAL A 70 -4.66 -9.56 13.79
CA VAL A 70 -4.57 -8.83 12.51
C VAL A 70 -3.19 -9.07 11.90
N PRO A 71 -3.10 -9.65 10.69
CA PRO A 71 -1.82 -9.87 10.03
C PRO A 71 -1.19 -8.53 9.60
N PRO A 72 0.15 -8.48 9.45
CA PRO A 72 0.80 -7.34 8.82
C PRO A 72 0.28 -7.16 7.40
N HIS A 73 0.04 -5.93 6.99
CA HIS A 73 -0.46 -5.60 5.66
C HIS A 73 0.25 -4.36 5.13
N VAL A 74 0.21 -4.17 3.81
CA VAL A 74 0.84 -3.03 3.16
C VAL A 74 -0.22 -2.12 2.59
N THR A 75 -0.06 -0.82 2.81
CA THR A 75 -0.86 0.20 2.12
C THR A 75 0.03 1.04 1.20
N VAL A 76 -0.60 1.56 0.16
CA VAL A 76 -0.03 2.60 -0.69
C VAL A 76 -0.85 3.87 -0.59
N LYS A 77 -0.19 5.00 -0.74
CA LYS A 77 -0.85 6.30 -0.79
C LYS A 77 -0.29 7.10 -1.93
N ASP A 78 -1.16 7.48 -2.87
CA ASP A 78 -0.82 8.37 -3.97
C ASP A 78 -0.80 9.82 -3.47
N VAL A 79 0.37 10.46 -3.51
CA VAL A 79 0.55 11.87 -3.12
C VAL A 79 0.81 12.75 -4.34
N SER A 80 0.79 12.17 -5.54
CA SER A 80 1.12 12.84 -6.79
C SER A 80 0.02 13.82 -7.25
N SER A 81 0.41 14.69 -8.18
CA SER A 81 -0.54 15.55 -8.91
C SER A 81 -1.07 14.87 -10.17
N SER A 82 -0.26 14.01 -10.78
CA SER A 82 -0.53 13.35 -12.06
C SER A 82 -1.26 12.01 -11.92
N GLY A 83 -1.47 11.53 -10.69
CA GLY A 83 -2.29 10.38 -10.36
C GLY A 83 -1.60 9.05 -10.62
N SER A 84 -1.95 8.07 -9.81
CA SER A 84 -1.45 6.69 -9.88
C SER A 84 -2.57 5.71 -10.21
N ALA A 85 -2.22 4.59 -10.85
CA ALA A 85 -3.11 3.43 -10.97
C ALA A 85 -2.41 2.18 -10.44
N ALA A 86 -3.22 1.27 -9.92
CA ALA A 86 -2.77 -0.03 -9.43
C ALA A 86 -3.56 -1.15 -10.10
N LYS A 87 -2.91 -2.29 -10.31
CA LYS A 87 -3.50 -3.55 -10.75
C LYS A 87 -3.08 -4.63 -9.78
N VAL A 88 -4.06 -5.16 -9.05
CA VAL A 88 -3.88 -6.31 -8.17
C VAL A 88 -4.02 -7.59 -9.01
N LYS A 89 -3.38 -8.68 -8.59
CA LYS A 89 -3.42 -9.96 -9.29
C LYS A 89 -4.87 -10.39 -9.57
N GLY A 90 -5.18 -10.66 -10.83
CA GLY A 90 -6.53 -11.06 -11.26
C GLY A 90 -7.56 -9.93 -11.36
N ARG A 91 -7.22 -8.68 -11.03
CA ARG A 91 -8.12 -7.52 -11.16
C ARG A 91 -7.74 -6.65 -12.34
N SER A 92 -8.70 -5.85 -12.79
CA SER A 92 -8.44 -4.76 -13.74
C SER A 92 -7.65 -3.64 -13.06
N TRP A 93 -7.02 -2.79 -13.87
CA TRP A 93 -6.44 -1.54 -13.37
C TRP A 93 -7.53 -0.68 -12.70
N ALA A 94 -7.17 0.04 -11.64
CA ALA A 94 -8.02 1.04 -11.02
C ALA A 94 -7.18 2.21 -10.50
N ARG A 95 -7.77 3.41 -10.49
CA ARG A 95 -7.05 4.64 -10.11
C ARG A 95 -7.01 4.78 -8.61
N LEU A 96 -5.84 5.02 -8.05
CA LEU A 96 -5.72 5.28 -6.62
C LEU A 96 -6.30 6.66 -6.29
N ALA A 97 -7.04 6.73 -5.19
CA ALA A 97 -7.52 8.00 -4.68
C ALA A 97 -6.35 8.79 -4.06
N LYS A 98 -6.28 10.08 -4.37
CA LYS A 98 -5.21 10.95 -3.86
C LYS A 98 -5.31 11.07 -2.34
N ASN A 99 -4.17 10.91 -1.68
CA ASN A 99 -3.99 10.97 -0.24
C ASN A 99 -4.78 9.92 0.58
N VAL A 100 -5.31 8.89 -0.07
CA VAL A 100 -6.01 7.78 0.59
C VAL A 100 -5.07 6.58 0.69
N GLU A 101 -4.99 5.97 1.87
CA GLU A 101 -4.29 4.70 2.04
C GLU A 101 -5.12 3.57 1.45
N THR A 102 -4.55 2.88 0.46
CA THR A 102 -5.19 1.77 -0.23
C THR A 102 -4.43 0.48 0.11
N PRO A 103 -5.07 -0.54 0.68
CA PRO A 103 -4.43 -1.83 0.94
C PRO A 103 -4.07 -2.49 -0.38
N ILE A 104 -2.87 -3.08 -0.45
CA ILE A 104 -2.37 -3.78 -1.63
C ILE A 104 -1.86 -5.16 -1.27
N GLU A 105 -1.99 -6.07 -2.23
CA GLU A 105 -1.44 -7.42 -2.13
C GLU A 105 -0.04 -7.48 -2.77
N SER A 106 0.71 -8.52 -2.40
CA SER A 106 2.00 -8.80 -3.05
C SER A 106 1.82 -9.09 -4.54
N GLY A 107 2.76 -8.60 -5.35
CA GLY A 107 2.69 -8.66 -6.80
C GLY A 107 1.80 -7.60 -7.45
N ALA A 108 1.28 -6.64 -6.68
CA ALA A 108 0.56 -5.51 -7.24
C ALA A 108 1.46 -4.72 -8.21
N MET A 109 0.90 -4.38 -9.37
CA MET A 109 1.54 -3.56 -10.40
C MET A 109 1.02 -2.12 -10.29
N PHE A 110 1.91 -1.16 -10.52
CA PHE A 110 1.60 0.26 -10.50
C PHE A 110 1.98 0.90 -11.83
N ALA A 111 1.16 1.85 -12.27
CA ALA A 111 1.40 2.65 -13.47
C ALA A 111 1.38 4.14 -13.10
N LEU A 112 2.48 4.82 -13.40
CA LEU A 112 2.71 6.24 -13.14
C LEU A 112 3.20 6.91 -14.43
N PRO A 113 2.77 8.13 -14.80
CA PRO A 113 1.65 8.90 -14.28
C PRO A 113 0.37 8.76 -15.12
N VAL A 114 -0.79 8.59 -14.48
CA VAL A 114 -2.04 8.24 -15.19
C VAL A 114 -2.69 9.40 -15.94
N ARG A 115 -2.51 10.66 -15.52
CA ARG A 115 -3.25 11.79 -16.11
C ARG A 115 -2.63 12.39 -17.37
N ILE A 116 -1.42 11.97 -17.74
CA ILE A 116 -0.70 12.60 -18.85
C ILE A 116 -1.15 11.98 -20.17
N LYS A 117 -1.74 12.83 -21.01
CA LYS A 117 -2.05 12.48 -22.40
C LYS A 117 -0.77 12.60 -23.22
N PRO A 118 -0.38 11.56 -23.96
CA PRO A 118 0.77 11.62 -24.84
C PRO A 118 0.53 12.63 -25.97
N LYS A 119 1.57 13.34 -26.39
CA LYS A 119 1.49 14.18 -27.58
C LYS A 119 1.56 13.30 -28.83
N VAL A 120 1.03 13.79 -29.96
CA VAL A 120 1.10 13.07 -31.24
C VAL A 120 2.58 12.82 -31.59
N GLY A 121 2.95 11.55 -31.79
CA GLY A 121 4.32 11.15 -32.11
C GLY A 121 5.24 10.95 -30.91
N GLU A 122 4.76 11.15 -29.68
CA GLU A 122 5.54 10.87 -28.47
C GLU A 122 5.40 9.39 -28.08
N ASP A 123 6.53 8.75 -27.79
CA ASP A 123 6.55 7.35 -27.41
C ASP A 123 6.05 7.19 -25.97
N LEU A 124 5.00 6.39 -25.83
CA LEU A 124 4.29 6.16 -24.59
C LEU A 124 5.19 5.54 -23.53
N GLU A 125 6.07 4.64 -23.95
CA GLU A 125 6.95 3.89 -23.05
C GLU A 125 7.94 4.82 -22.33
N LYS A 126 8.30 5.95 -22.96
CA LYS A 126 9.18 6.98 -22.38
C LYS A 126 8.50 7.87 -21.36
N ILE A 127 7.21 8.13 -21.56
CA ILE A 127 6.42 9.02 -20.71
C ILE A 127 6.03 8.30 -19.41
N ARG A 128 6.10 6.96 -19.40
CA ARG A 128 5.41 6.11 -18.44
C ARG A 128 6.38 5.21 -17.69
N CYS A 129 6.08 5.00 -16.43
CA CYS A 129 6.83 4.14 -15.55
C CYS A 129 5.88 3.11 -14.96
N THR A 130 6.29 1.85 -14.98
CA THR A 130 5.62 0.79 -14.24
C THR A 130 6.53 0.21 -13.18
N PHE A 131 5.96 -0.29 -12.10
CA PHE A 131 6.72 -1.06 -11.12
C PHE A 131 5.80 -2.04 -10.43
N SER A 132 6.38 -3.15 -9.98
CA SER A 132 5.70 -4.14 -9.17
C SER A 132 6.33 -4.17 -7.80
N VAL A 133 5.51 -4.42 -6.79
CA VAL A 133 6.01 -4.62 -5.44
C VAL A 133 5.61 -5.99 -4.93
N TYR A 134 6.59 -6.71 -4.42
CA TYR A 134 6.45 -8.04 -3.85
C TYR A 134 6.81 -7.97 -2.38
N PHE A 135 5.96 -8.54 -1.53
CA PHE A 135 6.13 -8.54 -0.08
C PHE A 135 6.03 -9.96 0.43
N PHE A 136 6.91 -10.33 1.37
CA PHE A 136 6.87 -11.65 2.02
C PHE A 136 7.06 -12.85 1.08
N GLU A 137 7.47 -12.61 -0.17
CA GLU A 137 7.69 -13.65 -1.17
C GLU A 137 9.18 -13.85 -1.43
N GLU A 138 9.55 -15.11 -1.64
CA GLU A 138 10.85 -15.48 -2.21
C GLU A 138 10.86 -15.24 -3.72
N GLU A 139 12.05 -15.05 -4.27
CA GLU A 139 12.20 -14.88 -5.70
C GLU A 139 11.74 -16.14 -6.44
N PRO A 140 10.80 -16.03 -7.40
CA PRO A 140 10.34 -17.19 -8.14
C PRO A 140 11.50 -17.79 -8.95
N ALA A 141 11.46 -19.10 -9.24
CA ALA A 141 12.52 -19.80 -9.95
C ALA A 141 12.87 -19.22 -11.34
N GLY A 142 11.95 -18.46 -11.96
CA GLY A 142 12.16 -17.75 -13.22
C GLY A 142 12.64 -16.31 -13.07
N GLY A 143 12.99 -15.88 -11.86
CA GLY A 143 13.30 -14.49 -11.54
C GLY A 143 12.07 -13.59 -11.55
N TRP A 144 12.23 -12.39 -11.01
CA TRP A 144 11.19 -11.39 -11.10
C TRP A 144 11.02 -10.90 -12.53
N LYS A 145 9.77 -10.90 -13.01
CA LYS A 145 9.45 -10.33 -14.32
C LYS A 145 9.23 -8.83 -14.19
N ALA A 146 9.86 -8.07 -15.07
CA ALA A 146 9.59 -6.65 -15.20
C ALA A 146 8.10 -6.45 -15.55
N PRO A 147 7.39 -5.56 -14.85
CA PRO A 147 6.04 -5.21 -15.25
C PRO A 147 6.08 -4.56 -16.63
N SER A 148 5.22 -5.04 -17.52
CA SER A 148 4.92 -4.38 -18.79
C SER A 148 3.42 -4.15 -18.86
N ILE A 149 3.04 -3.00 -19.41
CA ILE A 149 1.66 -2.65 -19.69
C ILE A 149 1.54 -2.46 -21.20
N SER A 150 0.52 -3.06 -21.80
CA SER A 150 0.29 -2.85 -23.23
C SER A 150 -0.18 -1.42 -23.51
N SER A 151 0.12 -0.88 -24.70
CA SER A 151 -0.35 0.45 -25.11
C SER A 151 -1.89 0.57 -25.10
N LYS A 152 -2.59 -0.55 -25.34
CA LYS A 152 -4.06 -0.65 -25.28
C LYS A 152 -4.57 -0.49 -23.85
N GLU A 153 -4.05 -1.28 -22.90
CA GLU A 153 -4.40 -1.17 -21.48
C GLU A 153 -4.13 0.24 -20.95
N TYR A 154 -3.05 0.88 -21.42
CA TYR A 154 -2.75 2.22 -20.97
C TYR A 154 -3.80 3.25 -21.43
N THR A 155 -4.18 3.22 -22.71
CA THR A 155 -5.18 4.18 -23.23
C THR A 155 -6.46 4.16 -22.39
N SER A 156 -6.81 2.99 -21.85
CA SER A 156 -7.93 2.80 -20.93
C SER A 156 -7.70 3.35 -19.51
N LEU A 157 -6.45 3.60 -19.07
CA LEU A 157 -6.16 4.13 -17.72
C LEU A 157 -6.82 5.48 -17.44
N HIS A 158 -6.97 6.31 -18.49
CA HIS A 158 -7.59 7.63 -18.35
C HIS A 158 -9.08 7.56 -18.00
N SER A 159 -9.77 6.51 -18.47
CA SER A 159 -11.20 6.27 -18.26
C SER A 159 -11.50 5.29 -17.13
N LEU A 160 -10.50 4.90 -16.35
CA LEU A 160 -10.71 3.95 -15.26
C LEU A 160 -11.60 4.54 -14.16
N PRO A 161 -12.41 3.68 -13.52
CA PRO A 161 -13.06 4.06 -12.29
C PRO A 161 -12.00 4.40 -11.24
N THR A 162 -12.36 5.32 -10.34
CA THR A 162 -11.63 5.51 -9.10
C THR A 162 -11.73 4.22 -8.30
N TRP A 163 -10.65 3.84 -7.61
CA TRP A 163 -10.67 2.79 -6.61
C TRP A 163 -11.60 3.23 -5.50
N ASP A 164 -12.89 2.92 -5.64
CA ASP A 164 -13.89 3.26 -4.65
C ASP A 164 -13.71 2.29 -3.49
N THR A 165 -13.34 2.80 -2.33
CA THR A 165 -13.18 2.01 -1.10
C THR A 165 -14.47 1.34 -0.64
N GLY A 166 -15.59 1.54 -1.36
CA GLY A 166 -16.92 1.03 -1.04
C GLY A 166 -17.28 -0.33 -1.63
N GLU A 167 -16.61 -0.82 -2.68
CA GLU A 167 -16.72 -2.24 -3.02
C GLU A 167 -15.76 -3.00 -2.10
N GLU A 168 -16.34 -3.67 -1.10
CA GLU A 168 -15.61 -4.45 -0.11
C GLU A 168 -14.68 -5.43 -0.84
N THR A 169 -13.40 -5.06 -0.94
CA THR A 169 -12.39 -6.04 -1.30
C THR A 169 -12.56 -7.22 -0.34
N PRO A 170 -12.45 -8.49 -0.77
CA PRO A 170 -12.63 -9.63 0.12
C PRO A 170 -11.77 -9.54 1.40
N PHE A 171 -10.65 -8.83 1.35
CA PHE A 171 -9.80 -8.54 2.51
C PHE A 171 -10.47 -7.66 3.59
N VAL A 172 -11.29 -6.66 3.20
CA VAL A 172 -12.03 -5.80 4.13
C VAL A 172 -13.32 -6.49 4.59
N ALA A 173 -14.02 -7.20 3.70
CA ALA A 173 -15.20 -8.00 4.07
C ALA A 173 -14.85 -9.05 5.13
N GLU A 174 -13.71 -9.73 4.99
CA GLU A 174 -13.25 -10.74 5.94
C GLU A 174 -12.79 -10.13 7.28
N GLN A 175 -12.13 -8.97 7.27
CA GLN A 175 -11.77 -8.27 8.51
C GLN A 175 -13.00 -7.71 9.26
N LYS A 176 -14.02 -7.25 8.53
CA LYS A 176 -15.26 -6.74 9.13
C LYS A 176 -16.13 -7.87 9.68
N ALA A 177 -16.07 -9.07 9.09
CA ALA A 177 -16.74 -10.26 9.61
C ALA A 177 -16.14 -10.77 10.94
N VAL A 178 -14.85 -10.54 11.19
CA VAL A 178 -14.19 -10.94 12.44
C VAL A 178 -14.43 -9.95 13.59
N ALA A 179 -14.67 -8.67 13.29
CA ALA A 179 -14.86 -7.63 14.31
C ALA A 179 -16.28 -7.55 14.93
N VAL A 180 -17.24 -8.36 14.48
CA VAL A 180 -18.66 -8.27 14.93
C VAL A 180 -19.05 -9.40 15.91
N LYS A 181 -18.10 -10.20 16.41
CA LYS A 181 -18.38 -11.31 17.35
C LYS A 181 -17.69 -11.20 18.71
N GLU A 182 -17.41 -10.00 19.20
CA GLU A 182 -17.17 -9.83 20.64
C GLU A 182 -18.51 -9.68 21.36
N PRO A 183 -18.87 -10.60 22.29
CA PRO A 183 -20.03 -10.41 23.15
C PRO A 183 -19.81 -9.14 24.00
N PRO A 184 -20.87 -8.36 24.28
CA PRO A 184 -20.76 -7.17 25.10
C PRO A 184 -20.11 -7.52 26.43
N VAL A 185 -18.97 -6.90 26.73
CA VAL A 185 -18.31 -7.01 28.04
C VAL A 185 -19.33 -6.53 29.08
N PRO A 186 -19.67 -7.35 30.10
CA PRO A 186 -20.59 -6.93 31.14
C PRO A 186 -20.03 -5.69 31.83
N VAL A 187 -20.81 -4.62 31.83
CA VAL A 187 -20.52 -3.39 32.57
C VAL A 187 -20.41 -3.78 34.04
N PRO A 188 -19.25 -3.57 34.71
CA PRO A 188 -19.14 -3.87 36.13
C PRO A 188 -20.15 -3.01 36.90
N GLU A 189 -21.05 -3.67 37.63
CA GLU A 189 -21.98 -3.00 38.53
C GLU A 189 -21.20 -2.11 39.51
N PRO A 190 -21.66 -0.87 39.75
CA PRO A 190 -21.05 0.00 40.75
C PRO A 190 -21.22 -0.65 42.12
N GLN A 191 -20.12 -1.10 42.72
CA GLN A 191 -20.11 -1.52 44.11
C GLN A 191 -20.37 -0.30 44.98
N ALA A 192 -21.53 -0.30 45.63
CA ALA A 192 -21.91 0.69 46.62
C ALA A 192 -20.88 0.67 47.76
N GLU A 193 -20.18 1.79 47.94
CA GLU A 193 -19.35 2.04 49.12
C GLU A 193 -20.24 2.04 50.35
N ALA A 194 -20.09 1.01 51.19
CA ALA A 194 -20.72 0.92 52.48
C ALA A 194 -20.02 1.88 53.44
N GLU A 195 -20.72 2.97 53.74
CA GLU A 195 -20.49 3.87 54.85
C GLU A 195 -20.62 3.09 56.18
N ALA A 196 -19.55 3.02 56.97
CA ALA A 196 -19.61 2.54 58.35
C ALA A 196 -18.76 3.44 59.26
N GLN A 197 -19.49 4.09 60.17
CA GLN A 197 -19.07 4.94 61.27
C GLN A 197 -18.18 4.17 62.26
N GLU A 198 -17.24 4.85 62.93
CA GLU A 198 -17.23 4.92 64.40
C GLU A 198 -16.21 5.94 64.89
N ALA A 199 -16.69 6.89 65.70
CA ALA A 199 -15.88 7.79 66.50
C ALA A 199 -15.52 7.10 67.83
N PRO A 200 -14.35 7.37 68.43
CA PRO A 200 -14.21 7.29 69.87
C PRO A 200 -14.26 8.69 70.48
N GLN A 201 -15.16 8.79 71.45
CA GLN A 201 -15.23 9.83 72.46
C GLN A 201 -14.04 9.73 73.44
N PHE A 202 -13.79 10.87 74.10
CA PHE A 202 -12.90 11.16 75.25
C PHE A 202 -11.46 11.57 74.94
#